data_AF-A0A6S7ASX8-F1
#
_entry.id   AF-A0A6S7ASX8-F1
#
_cell.length_a   1.000
_cell.length_b   1.000
_cell.length_c   1.000
_cell.angle_alpha   90.00
_cell.angle_beta   90.00
_cell.angle_gamma   90.00
#
_symmetry.space_group_name_H-M   'P 1'
#
loop_
_entity.id
_entity.type
_entity.pdbx_description
1 polymer ?
#
loop_
_entity_poly.entity_id
_entity_poly.type
_entity_poly.pdbx_seq_one_letter_code
_entity_poly.pdbx_strand_id
1 'polypeptide(L)'
;MHSKPSFFARWALRCTVILPAVLLAACAAPTTYRQDVRSIPVKGTPLTPDPPYALEKLVPLLSITSGCKETPKSVTVALISKSDDIRTNAAKTALISGSAREAWNFEACGRTIPMFITYTFMPDGQTAYQFAAK
;
A
#
# COMPACT_ATOMS: atom_id res chain seq x y z
N MET A 1 55.26 -57.58 24.06
CA MET A 1 54.59 -56.34 24.52
C MET A 1 54.91 -55.25 23.49
N HIS A 2 53.91 -54.86 22.70
CA HIS A 2 54.07 -54.01 21.51
C HIS A 2 53.78 -52.54 21.87
N SER A 3 54.77 -51.67 21.71
CA SER A 3 54.64 -50.21 21.77
C SER A 3 53.93 -49.68 20.51
N LYS A 4 52.92 -48.82 20.70
CA LYS A 4 52.29 -48.03 19.62
C LYS A 4 53.14 -46.79 19.32
N PRO A 5 53.36 -46.44 18.04
CA PRO A 5 53.63 -45.07 17.65
C PRO A 5 52.32 -44.37 17.25
N SER A 6 52.13 -43.21 17.85
CA SER A 6 51.15 -42.18 17.57
C SER A 6 51.60 -41.30 16.40
N PHE A 7 50.82 -41.20 15.32
CA PHE A 7 50.85 -40.10 14.34
C PHE A 7 49.51 -40.05 13.58
N PHE A 8 49.18 -38.88 13.01
CA PHE A 8 47.87 -38.39 12.52
C PHE A 8 47.08 -37.65 13.60
N ALA A 9 47.37 -36.39 13.96
CA ALA A 9 47.47 -35.19 13.13
C ALA A 9 46.24 -34.94 12.24
N ARG A 10 45.51 -33.86 12.61
CA ARG A 10 44.65 -33.02 11.76
C ARG A 10 43.37 -33.67 11.26
N TRP A 11 42.25 -33.42 11.96
CA TRP A 11 40.95 -33.02 11.37
C TRP A 11 39.87 -33.03 12.46
N ALA A 12 39.60 -31.87 13.07
CA ALA A 12 38.33 -31.61 13.75
C ALA A 12 38.14 -30.09 13.94
N LEU A 13 38.39 -29.32 12.89
CA LEU A 13 38.07 -27.89 12.84
C LEU A 13 36.86 -27.68 11.93
N ARG A 14 35.77 -28.39 12.22
CA ARG A 14 34.50 -28.27 11.49
C ARG A 14 33.39 -28.63 12.45
N CYS A 15 32.66 -27.63 12.97
CA CYS A 15 31.22 -27.73 13.32
C CYS A 15 30.66 -26.55 14.14
N THR A 16 31.38 -25.44 14.35
CA THR A 16 30.87 -24.34 15.21
C THR A 16 30.72 -22.99 14.50
N VAL A 17 30.36 -22.96 13.21
CA VAL A 17 30.04 -21.69 12.52
C VAL A 17 28.94 -21.82 11.46
N ILE A 18 27.88 -22.60 11.70
CA ILE A 18 26.77 -22.69 10.72
C ILE A 18 25.40 -22.35 11.33
N LEU A 19 25.27 -22.13 12.64
CA LEU A 19 23.96 -21.95 13.26
C LEU A 19 23.34 -20.53 13.32
N PRO A 20 24.05 -19.38 13.17
CA PRO A 20 23.35 -18.10 13.25
C PRO A 20 22.83 -17.59 11.89
N ALA A 21 23.27 -18.16 10.76
CA ALA A 21 22.95 -17.60 9.43
C ALA A 21 21.54 -17.97 8.93
N VAL A 22 20.91 -19.02 9.45
CA VAL A 22 19.60 -19.48 8.95
C VAL A 22 18.43 -18.73 9.60
N LEU A 23 18.62 -18.14 10.79
CA LEU A 23 17.55 -17.42 11.50
C LEU A 23 17.31 -15.98 11.00
N LEU A 24 18.24 -15.41 10.24
CA LEU A 24 18.10 -14.04 9.69
C LEU A 24 17.35 -13.99 8.34
N ALA A 25 17.14 -15.13 7.68
CA ALA A 25 16.43 -15.17 6.39
C ALA A 25 14.89 -15.26 6.53
N ALA A 26 14.36 -15.53 7.73
CA ALA A 26 12.92 -15.70 7.94
C ALA A 26 12.15 -14.40 8.26
N CYS A 27 12.85 -13.29 8.53
CA CYS A 27 12.23 -11.97 8.75
C CYS A 27 12.33 -11.02 7.55
N ALA A 28 12.89 -11.49 6.43
CA ALA A 28 13.13 -10.66 5.24
C ALA A 28 12.34 -11.13 4.01
N ALA A 29 11.21 -11.81 4.20
CA ALA A 29 10.19 -11.82 3.17
C ALA A 29 9.36 -10.55 3.36
N PRO A 30 9.58 -9.45 2.61
CA PRO A 30 8.50 -8.53 2.36
C PRO A 30 7.43 -9.39 1.70
N THR A 31 6.40 -9.74 2.46
CA THR A 31 5.15 -10.26 1.91
C THR A 31 4.85 -9.43 0.68
N THR A 32 4.65 -10.11 -0.44
CA THR A 32 4.49 -9.67 -1.83
C THR A 32 3.37 -8.66 -2.06
N TYR A 33 3.38 -7.58 -1.29
CA TYR A 33 2.51 -6.41 -1.36
C TYR A 33 3.05 -5.37 -2.36
N ARG A 34 4.06 -5.76 -3.13
CA ARG A 34 4.50 -5.05 -4.33
C ARG A 34 3.85 -5.66 -5.59
N GLN A 35 2.59 -6.08 -5.50
CA GLN A 35 1.80 -6.08 -6.73
C GLN A 35 1.61 -4.62 -7.12
N ASP A 36 1.79 -4.34 -8.41
CA ASP A 36 1.71 -2.99 -8.95
C ASP A 36 0.30 -2.44 -8.70
N VAL A 37 0.15 -1.68 -7.62
CA VAL A 37 -1.10 -1.05 -7.20
C VAL A 37 -1.69 -0.21 -8.33
N ARG A 38 -0.84 0.25 -9.26
CA ARG A 38 -1.22 1.01 -10.46
C ARG A 38 -1.96 0.16 -11.51
N SER A 39 -1.85 -1.16 -11.42
CA SER A 39 -2.56 -2.09 -12.31
C SER A 39 -3.98 -2.42 -11.84
N ILE A 40 -4.37 -2.00 -10.62
CA ILE A 40 -5.72 -2.24 -10.11
C ILE A 40 -6.74 -1.49 -11.00
N PRO A 41 -7.70 -2.21 -11.62
CA PRO A 41 -8.71 -1.57 -12.45
C PRO A 41 -9.57 -0.60 -11.63
N VAL A 42 -9.57 0.67 -12.03
CA VAL A 42 -10.44 1.71 -11.49
C VAL A 42 -11.69 1.82 -12.36
N LYS A 43 -12.85 1.57 -11.76
CA LYS A 43 -14.16 1.71 -12.40
C LYS A 43 -14.83 3.01 -11.95
N GLY A 44 -15.30 3.80 -12.90
CA GLY A 44 -15.89 5.11 -12.67
C GLY A 44 -14.95 6.26 -13.05
N THR A 45 -15.37 7.49 -12.72
CA THR A 45 -14.64 8.73 -13.03
C THR A 45 -14.21 9.38 -11.72
N PRO A 46 -12.97 9.15 -11.26
CA PRO A 46 -12.47 9.78 -10.05
C PRO A 46 -12.26 11.28 -10.26
N LEU A 47 -12.43 12.06 -9.18
CA LEU A 47 -12.12 13.48 -9.11
C LEU A 47 -10.61 13.73 -9.09
N THR A 48 -9.81 12.78 -8.59
CA THR A 48 -8.35 12.88 -8.69
C THR A 48 -7.90 12.76 -10.15
N PRO A 49 -7.04 13.66 -10.64
CA PRO A 49 -6.41 13.51 -11.95
C PRO A 49 -5.38 12.37 -11.98
N ASP A 50 -4.94 11.87 -10.82
CA ASP A 50 -3.97 10.79 -10.67
C ASP A 50 -4.56 9.64 -9.80
N PRO A 51 -5.32 8.71 -10.41
CA PRO A 51 -5.84 7.53 -9.73
C PRO A 51 -4.74 6.60 -9.16
N PRO A 52 -3.59 6.36 -9.85
CA PRO A 52 -2.46 5.65 -9.28
C PRO A 52 -2.00 6.20 -7.92
N TYR A 53 -1.85 7.53 -7.79
CA TYR A 53 -1.48 8.15 -6.51
C TYR A 53 -2.48 7.83 -5.40
N ALA A 54 -3.78 7.90 -5.68
CA ALA A 54 -4.82 7.56 -4.72
C ALA A 54 -4.73 6.09 -4.27
N LEU A 55 -4.55 5.17 -5.22
CA LEU A 55 -4.42 3.75 -4.93
C LEU A 55 -3.19 3.44 -4.06
N GLU A 56 -2.05 4.09 -4.32
CA GLU A 56 -0.83 3.94 -3.50
C GLU A 56 -1.02 4.33 -2.04
N LYS A 57 -1.98 5.22 -1.73
CA LYS A 57 -2.33 5.60 -0.35
C LYS A 57 -3.43 4.72 0.24
N LEU A 58 -4.45 4.41 -0.54
CA LEU A 58 -5.62 3.68 -0.09
C LEU A 58 -5.38 2.19 0.13
N VAL A 59 -4.60 1.55 -0.74
CA VAL A 59 -4.36 0.11 -0.66
C VAL A 59 -3.64 -0.25 0.64
N PRO A 60 -2.51 0.39 1.04
CA PRO A 60 -1.92 0.16 2.36
C PRO A 60 -2.90 0.37 3.52
N LEU A 61 -3.71 1.43 3.45
CA LEU A 61 -4.72 1.74 4.47
C LEU A 61 -5.78 0.63 4.57
N LEU A 62 -6.24 0.10 3.43
CA LEU A 62 -7.15 -1.04 3.35
C LEU A 62 -6.57 -2.26 4.09
N SER A 63 -5.33 -2.63 3.80
CA SER A 63 -4.68 -3.77 4.45
C SER A 63 -4.62 -3.63 5.98
N ILE A 64 -4.27 -2.43 6.47
CA ILE A 64 -4.17 -2.12 7.90
C ILE A 64 -5.53 -2.16 8.58
N THR A 65 -6.55 -1.55 7.97
CA THR A 65 -7.85 -1.30 8.62
C THR A 65 -8.82 -2.46 8.48
N SER A 66 -8.80 -3.17 7.36
CA SER A 66 -9.70 -4.29 7.10
C SER A 66 -9.08 -5.66 7.38
N GLY A 67 -7.77 -5.72 7.63
CA GLY A 67 -6.99 -6.97 7.75
C GLY A 67 -6.87 -7.75 6.44
N CYS A 68 -7.28 -7.17 5.31
CA CYS A 68 -7.27 -7.87 4.02
C CYS A 68 -5.86 -7.77 3.40
N LYS A 69 -5.18 -8.91 3.32
CA LYS A 69 -3.82 -9.00 2.76
C LYS A 69 -3.80 -9.30 1.25
N GLU A 70 -4.96 -9.58 0.67
CA GLU A 70 -5.11 -9.78 -0.78
C GLU A 70 -5.06 -8.44 -1.51
N THR A 71 -4.41 -8.42 -2.67
CA THR A 71 -4.50 -7.28 -3.56
C THR A 71 -5.92 -7.15 -4.11
N PRO A 72 -6.53 -5.95 -4.07
CA PRO A 72 -7.86 -5.74 -4.60
C PRO A 72 -7.97 -6.10 -6.08
N LYS A 73 -9.06 -6.76 -6.46
CA LYS A 73 -9.34 -7.14 -7.85
C LYS A 73 -9.75 -5.96 -8.71
N SER A 74 -10.47 -5.01 -8.12
CA SER A 74 -10.87 -3.75 -8.74
C SER A 74 -11.30 -2.77 -7.66
N VAL A 75 -11.40 -1.50 -8.03
CA VAL A 75 -12.03 -0.47 -7.20
C VAL A 75 -13.12 0.23 -8.00
N THR A 76 -14.25 0.51 -7.34
CA THR A 76 -15.32 1.33 -7.92
C THR A 76 -15.39 2.65 -7.17
N VAL A 77 -15.34 3.76 -7.91
CA VAL A 77 -15.35 5.11 -7.34
C VAL A 77 -16.76 5.69 -7.43
N ALA A 78 -17.22 6.26 -6.32
CA ALA A 78 -18.51 6.94 -6.24
C ALA A 78 -18.36 8.28 -5.51
N LEU A 79 -18.92 9.36 -6.09
CA LEU A 79 -19.03 10.64 -5.42
C LEU A 79 -20.07 10.53 -4.29
N ILE A 80 -19.66 10.87 -3.07
CA ILE A 80 -20.51 10.82 -1.87
C ILE A 80 -21.07 12.19 -1.56
N SER A 81 -20.24 13.22 -1.61
CA SER A 81 -20.67 14.58 -1.35
C SER A 81 -19.77 15.57 -2.07
N LYS A 82 -20.30 16.75 -2.33
CA LYS A 82 -19.57 17.93 -2.76
C LYS A 82 -20.13 19.13 -2.01
N SER A 83 -19.31 20.12 -1.73
CA SER A 83 -19.77 21.36 -1.14
C SER A 83 -20.43 22.25 -2.20
N ASP A 84 -21.33 23.13 -1.76
CA ASP A 84 -22.04 24.05 -2.65
C ASP A 84 -21.19 25.26 -3.05
N ASP A 85 -20.11 25.52 -2.32
CA ASP A 85 -19.18 26.65 -2.50
C ASP A 85 -17.98 26.31 -3.40
N ILE A 86 -18.10 25.30 -4.26
CA ILE A 86 -17.04 24.98 -5.23
C ILE A 86 -16.87 26.14 -6.22
N ARG A 87 -15.64 26.68 -6.28
CA ARG A 87 -15.28 27.76 -7.22
C ARG A 87 -14.05 27.40 -8.02
N THR A 88 -13.99 27.93 -9.23
CA THR A 88 -12.81 27.92 -10.09
C THR A 88 -12.09 29.26 -10.07
N ASN A 89 -10.80 29.27 -10.38
CA ASN A 89 -10.08 30.50 -10.65
C ASN A 89 -10.63 31.21 -11.91
N ALA A 90 -10.25 32.48 -12.12
CA ALA A 90 -10.72 33.26 -13.27
C ALA A 90 -10.41 32.60 -14.63
N ALA A 91 -9.29 31.87 -14.71
CA ALA A 91 -8.87 31.13 -15.90
C ALA A 91 -9.63 29.80 -16.11
N LYS A 92 -10.46 29.37 -15.15
CA LYS A 92 -11.15 28.06 -15.12
C LYS A 92 -10.21 26.85 -15.23
N THR A 93 -8.97 27.00 -14.80
CA THR A 93 -7.94 25.97 -14.85
C THR A 93 -7.78 25.19 -13.54
N ALA A 94 -8.23 25.74 -12.41
CA ALA A 94 -8.13 25.11 -11.10
C ALA A 94 -9.35 25.39 -10.23
N LEU A 95 -9.69 24.42 -9.37
CA LEU A 95 -10.64 24.59 -8.27
C LEU A 95 -9.91 25.28 -7.11
N ILE A 96 -10.53 26.30 -6.52
CA ILE A 96 -9.90 27.18 -5.52
C ILE A 96 -10.67 27.31 -4.20
N SER A 97 -11.81 26.63 -4.08
CA SER A 97 -12.57 26.55 -2.84
C SER A 97 -13.51 25.34 -2.83
N GLY A 98 -13.97 24.99 -1.64
CA GLY A 98 -14.88 23.88 -1.42
C GLY A 98 -14.18 22.55 -1.17
N SER A 99 -14.99 21.50 -1.05
CA SER A 99 -14.53 20.15 -0.83
C SER A 99 -15.42 19.13 -1.53
N ALA A 100 -14.86 17.94 -1.79
CA ALA A 100 -15.61 16.80 -2.28
C ALA A 100 -15.16 15.54 -1.57
N ARG A 101 -16.05 14.56 -1.47
CA ARG A 101 -15.74 13.27 -0.87
C ARG A 101 -16.15 12.15 -1.81
N GLU A 102 -15.23 11.22 -2.01
CA GLU A 102 -15.46 9.99 -2.76
C GLU A 102 -15.35 8.76 -1.87
N ALA A 103 -16.13 7.75 -2.22
CA ALA A 103 -15.95 6.38 -1.77
C ALA A 103 -15.22 5.59 -2.84
N TRP A 104 -14.15 4.93 -2.44
CA TRP A 104 -13.35 4.00 -3.22
C TRP A 104 -13.65 2.61 -2.68
N ASN A 105 -14.54 1.91 -3.38
CA ASN A 105 -15.08 0.62 -2.97
C ASN A 105 -14.21 -0.50 -3.55
N PHE A 106 -13.35 -1.07 -2.73
CA PHE A 106 -12.42 -2.12 -3.13
C PHE A 106 -13.08 -3.50 -3.08
N GLU A 107 -12.94 -4.27 -4.16
CA GLU A 107 -13.31 -5.69 -4.20
C GLU A 107 -12.12 -6.54 -3.76
N ALA A 108 -12.11 -6.98 -2.50
CA ALA A 108 -10.99 -7.72 -1.91
C ALA A 108 -11.47 -8.65 -0.78
N CYS A 109 -10.79 -9.80 -0.57
CA CYS A 109 -11.14 -10.76 0.48
C CYS A 109 -12.62 -11.21 0.45
N GLY A 110 -13.19 -11.35 -0.76
CA GLY A 110 -14.58 -11.79 -0.97
C GLY A 110 -15.66 -10.77 -0.60
N ARG A 111 -15.30 -9.51 -0.37
CA ARG A 111 -16.25 -8.44 0.01
C ARG A 111 -15.87 -7.09 -0.58
N THR A 112 -16.83 -6.17 -0.59
CA THR A 112 -16.60 -4.76 -0.90
C THR A 112 -16.17 -4.02 0.36
N ILE A 113 -15.04 -3.33 0.31
CA ILE A 113 -14.47 -2.59 1.44
C ILE A 113 -14.33 -1.12 1.05
N PRO A 114 -15.10 -0.20 1.67
CA PRO A 114 -15.05 1.21 1.34
C PRO A 114 -13.84 1.88 2.00
N MET A 115 -13.07 2.59 1.19
CA MET A 115 -12.18 3.65 1.66
C MET A 115 -12.70 4.99 1.17
N PHE A 116 -12.24 6.09 1.76
CA PHE A 116 -12.69 7.43 1.42
C PHE A 116 -11.53 8.34 1.12
N ILE A 117 -11.73 9.21 0.13
CA ILE A 117 -10.88 10.36 -0.14
C ILE A 117 -11.73 11.60 0.04
N THR A 118 -11.25 12.53 0.87
CA THR A 118 -11.79 13.89 0.94
C THR A 118 -10.80 14.83 0.27
N TYR A 119 -11.30 15.57 -0.73
CA TYR A 119 -10.58 16.59 -1.48
C TYR A 119 -10.95 17.95 -0.89
N THR A 120 -9.95 18.76 -0.57
CA THR A 120 -10.15 20.17 -0.19
C THR A 120 -9.41 21.04 -1.19
N PHE A 121 -10.16 21.91 -1.90
CA PHE A 121 -9.61 22.78 -2.92
C PHE A 121 -9.15 24.09 -2.27
N MET A 122 -7.87 24.41 -2.39
CA MET A 122 -7.25 25.53 -1.70
C MET A 122 -7.19 26.78 -2.60
N PRO A 123 -7.21 28.01 -2.04
CA PRO A 123 -7.21 29.24 -2.82
C PRO A 123 -6.03 29.42 -3.78
N ASP A 124 -4.91 28.75 -3.52
CA ASP A 124 -3.70 28.73 -4.36
C ASP A 124 -3.81 27.77 -5.57
N GLY A 125 -4.95 27.08 -5.72
CA GLY A 125 -5.20 26.10 -6.77
C GLY A 125 -4.68 24.69 -6.47
N GLN A 126 -4.07 24.47 -5.30
CA GLN A 126 -3.67 23.13 -4.86
C GLN A 126 -4.87 22.38 -4.28
N THR A 127 -4.77 21.05 -4.24
CA THR A 127 -5.77 20.17 -3.62
C THR A 127 -5.13 19.41 -2.47
N ALA A 128 -5.70 19.52 -1.28
CA ALA A 128 -5.34 18.69 -0.15
C ALA A 128 -6.18 17.41 -0.14
N TYR A 129 -5.55 16.29 0.20
CA TYR A 129 -6.16 14.97 0.21
C TYR A 129 -6.17 14.41 1.63
N GLN A 130 -7.32 13.91 2.07
CA GLN A 130 -7.46 13.15 3.30
C GLN A 130 -7.97 11.75 2.97
N PHE A 131 -7.18 10.74 3.33
CA PHE A 131 -7.49 9.32 3.13
C PHE A 131 -8.01 8.72 4.44
N ALA A 132 -9.13 8.00 4.37
CA ALA A 132 -9.75 7.40 5.55
C ALA A 132 -10.34 6.02 5.25
N ALA A 133 -10.31 5.14 6.24
CA ALA A 133 -11.13 3.94 6.29
C ALA A 133 -12.38 4.22 7.12
N LYS A 134 -13.44 3.43 6.91
CA LYS A 134 -14.66 3.49 7.72
C LYS A 134 -14.43 2.99 9.15
#